data_AF-U2F7G8-F1
#
_entry.id   AF-U2F7G8-F1
#
_cell.length_a   1.000
_cell.length_b   1.000
_cell.length_c   1.000
_cell.angle_alpha   90.00
_cell.angle_beta   90.00
_cell.angle_gamma   90.00
#
_symmetry.space_group_name_H-M   'P 1'
#
loop_
_entity.id
_entity.type
_entity.pdbx_description
1 polymer ?
#
loop_
_entity_poly.entity_id
_entity_poly.type
_entity_poly.pdbx_seq_one_letter_code
_entity_poly.pdbx_strand_id
1 'polypeptide(L)'
;MVASNSLEAYNKLKPELSGKRRAVYEMFCEHKEGATRQEIARWYNVAINSVCGRVNELIARGFLIEIGSKKDAISGCSTSILKPTERIA
;
A
#
# COMPACT_ATOMS: atom_id res chain seq x y z
N MET A 1 25.96 2.46 6.86
CA MET A 1 25.59 2.53 5.43
C MET A 1 24.43 1.56 5.21
N VAL A 2 23.18 1.99 5.41
CA VAL A 2 21.98 1.17 5.11
C VAL A 2 20.93 2.13 4.56
N ALA A 3 20.94 2.30 3.24
CA ALA A 3 19.93 3.10 2.53
C ALA A 3 19.74 2.58 1.09
N SER A 4 19.94 1.27 0.85
CA SER A 4 19.89 0.69 -0.49
C SER A 4 18.73 -0.30 -0.69
N ASN A 5 18.08 -0.76 0.38
CA ASN A 5 17.15 -1.90 0.28
C ASN A 5 15.76 -1.54 -0.27
N SER A 6 15.34 -0.26 -0.18
CA SER A 6 14.02 0.12 -0.70
C SER A 6 14.05 0.33 -2.21
N LEU A 7 15.06 1.03 -2.76
CA LEU A 7 15.07 1.43 -4.17
C LEU A 7 15.36 0.26 -5.14
N GLU A 8 16.17 -0.72 -4.74
CA GLU A 8 16.44 -1.91 -5.55
C GLU A 8 15.27 -2.87 -5.59
N ALA A 9 14.63 -3.13 -4.44
CA ALA A 9 13.36 -3.85 -4.40
C ALA A 9 12.35 -3.13 -5.29
N TYR A 10 12.23 -1.81 -5.17
CA TYR A 10 11.34 -0.98 -5.98
C TYR A 10 11.63 -1.05 -7.49
N ASN A 11 12.90 -1.04 -7.91
CA ASN A 11 13.29 -1.15 -9.32
C ASN A 11 13.08 -2.56 -9.90
N LYS A 12 13.22 -3.63 -9.12
CA LYS A 12 12.88 -5.01 -9.56
C LYS A 12 11.38 -5.21 -9.76
N LEU A 13 10.55 -4.45 -9.06
CA LEU A 13 9.09 -4.51 -9.12
C LEU A 13 8.48 -3.65 -10.25
N LYS A 14 9.28 -2.72 -10.77
CA LYS A 14 8.96 -1.75 -11.84
C LYS A 14 8.44 -2.35 -13.15
N PRO A 15 8.87 -3.54 -13.64
CA PRO A 15 8.26 -4.14 -14.82
C PRO A 15 6.85 -4.71 -14.55
N GLU A 16 6.51 -5.06 -13.30
CA GLU A 16 5.22 -5.68 -12.96
C GLU A 16 4.13 -4.68 -12.53
N LEU A 17 4.55 -3.55 -11.93
CA LEU A 17 3.67 -2.48 -11.45
C LEU A 17 3.69 -1.30 -12.44
N SER A 18 2.85 -1.37 -13.48
CA SER A 18 2.64 -0.24 -14.39
C SER A 18 1.43 0.62 -14.00
N GLY A 19 1.56 1.94 -14.18
CA GLY A 19 0.49 2.93 -14.06
C GLY A 19 -0.05 3.11 -12.63
N LYS A 20 -1.39 3.10 -12.49
CA LYS A 20 -2.09 3.45 -11.24
C LYS A 20 -1.80 2.49 -10.07
N ARG A 21 -1.38 1.25 -10.33
CA ARG A 21 -1.01 0.28 -9.27
C ARG A 21 0.24 0.73 -8.52
N ARG A 22 1.23 1.22 -9.27
CA ARG A 22 2.47 1.75 -8.73
C ARG A 22 2.20 2.96 -7.84
N ALA A 23 1.40 3.90 -8.32
CA ALA A 23 1.02 5.08 -7.55
C ALA A 23 0.40 4.70 -6.19
N VAL A 24 -0.52 3.72 -6.16
CA VAL A 24 -1.10 3.23 -4.90
C VAL A 24 -0.02 2.63 -3.99
N TYR A 25 0.89 1.81 -4.52
CA TYR A 25 1.98 1.24 -3.74
C TYR A 25 2.93 2.32 -3.19
N GLU A 26 3.23 3.37 -3.96
CA GLU A 26 4.03 4.53 -3.52
C GLU A 26 3.39 5.22 -2.33
N MET A 27 2.08 5.46 -2.40
CA MET A 27 1.32 6.04 -1.30
C MET A 27 1.48 5.21 -0.01
N PHE A 28 1.39 3.88 -0.08
CA PHE A 28 1.64 3.02 1.09
C PHE A 28 3.12 3.06 1.54
N CYS A 29 4.06 3.23 0.62
CA CYS A 29 5.49 3.30 0.93
C CYS A 29 5.87 4.59 1.67
N GLU A 30 5.15 5.69 1.45
CA GLU A 30 5.28 6.92 2.24
C GLU A 30 4.79 6.72 3.69
N HIS A 31 3.86 5.78 3.90
CA HIS A 31 3.29 5.46 5.20
C HIS A 31 3.75 4.10 5.75
N LYS A 32 5.06 4.01 6.07
CA LYS A 32 5.69 2.78 6.61
C LYS A 32 5.05 2.26 7.92
N GLU A 33 4.40 3.13 8.67
CA GLU A 33 3.66 2.79 9.90
C GLU A 33 2.35 2.04 9.63
N GLY A 34 1.95 1.95 8.36
CA GLY A 34 0.74 1.28 7.90
C GLY A 34 -0.42 2.25 7.74
N ALA A 35 -1.21 2.01 6.72
CA ALA A 35 -2.35 2.86 6.38
C ALA A 35 -3.55 2.00 5.97
N THR A 36 -4.75 2.52 6.17
CA THR A 36 -5.96 1.91 5.63
C THR A 36 -6.21 2.37 4.20
N ARG A 37 -6.96 1.58 3.43
CA ARG A 37 -7.39 1.96 2.07
C ARG A 37 -8.12 3.31 2.06
N GLN A 38 -8.89 3.59 3.13
CA GLN A 38 -9.65 4.83 3.29
C GLN A 38 -8.75 6.02 3.62
N GLU A 39 -7.74 5.84 4.48
CA GLU A 39 -6.74 6.87 4.76
C GLU A 39 -5.99 7.26 3.49
N ILE A 40 -5.48 6.29 2.72
CA ILE A 40 -4.79 6.55 1.45
C ILE A 40 -5.71 7.27 0.45
N ALA A 41 -6.96 6.81 0.32
CA ALA A 41 -7.93 7.45 -0.56
C ALA A 41 -8.16 8.93 -0.20
N ARG A 42 -8.21 9.25 1.10
CA ARG A 42 -8.43 10.60 1.60
C ARG A 42 -7.18 11.47 1.49
N TRP A 43 -6.03 10.97 1.93
CA TRP A 43 -4.77 11.73 1.93
C TRP A 43 -4.35 12.14 0.51
N TYR A 44 -4.55 11.25 -0.46
CA TYR A 44 -4.15 11.49 -1.85
C TYR A 44 -5.31 11.90 -2.77
N ASN A 45 -6.51 12.13 -2.20
CA ASN A 45 -7.72 12.50 -2.93
C ASN A 45 -7.98 11.60 -4.16
N VAL A 46 -7.89 10.29 -3.94
CA VAL A 46 -8.15 9.27 -4.95
C VAL A 46 -9.41 8.49 -4.62
N ALA A 47 -10.16 8.09 -5.64
CA ALA A 47 -11.36 7.29 -5.44
C ALA A 47 -11.04 5.97 -4.72
N ILE A 48 -11.76 5.66 -3.64
CA ILE A 48 -11.58 4.43 -2.86
C ILE A 48 -11.71 3.17 -3.73
N ASN A 49 -12.59 3.19 -4.73
CA ASN A 49 -12.77 2.11 -5.71
C ASN A 49 -11.52 1.92 -6.58
N SER A 50 -10.77 3.00 -6.83
CA SER A 50 -9.47 2.91 -7.48
C SER A 50 -8.51 2.17 -6.57
N VAL A 51 -8.38 2.57 -5.29
CA VAL A 51 -7.45 1.95 -4.33
C VAL A 51 -7.77 0.49 -4.05
N CYS A 52 -9.04 0.14 -3.78
CA CYS A 52 -9.45 -1.19 -3.33
C CYS A 52 -9.04 -2.30 -4.30
N GLY A 53 -9.34 -2.13 -5.59
CA GLY A 53 -8.98 -3.13 -6.62
C GLY A 53 -7.47 -3.36 -6.72
N ARG A 54 -6.67 -2.29 -6.65
CA ARG A 54 -5.20 -2.39 -6.80
C ARG A 54 -4.55 -2.90 -5.52
N VAL A 55 -5.08 -2.54 -4.36
CA VAL A 55 -4.61 -3.07 -3.08
C VAL A 55 -4.81 -4.58 -3.02
N ASN A 56 -5.93 -5.12 -3.48
CA ASN A 56 -6.12 -6.57 -3.51
C ASN A 56 -5.11 -7.26 -4.42
N GLU A 57 -4.80 -6.70 -5.59
CA GLU A 57 -3.71 -7.19 -6.45
C GLU A 57 -2.34 -7.14 -5.75
N LEU A 58 -2.05 -6.03 -5.04
CA LEU A 58 -0.79 -5.85 -4.31
C LEU A 58 -0.65 -6.85 -3.15
N ILE A 59 -1.74 -7.14 -2.42
CA ILE A 59 -1.74 -8.17 -1.38
C ILE A 59 -1.53 -9.55 -1.99
N ALA A 60 -2.27 -9.90 -3.05
CA ALA A 60 -2.17 -11.20 -3.71
C ALA A 60 -0.77 -11.48 -4.25
N ARG A 61 -0.07 -10.45 -4.69
CA ARG A 61 1.32 -10.54 -5.18
C ARG A 61 2.37 -10.38 -4.06
N GLY A 62 1.95 -10.18 -2.81
CA GLY A 62 2.84 -10.06 -1.66
C GLY A 62 3.63 -8.76 -1.62
N PHE A 63 3.04 -7.64 -2.03
CA PHE A 63 3.59 -6.28 -1.88
C PHE A 63 3.03 -5.55 -0.67
N LEU A 64 1.78 -5.82 -0.32
CA LEU A 64 1.13 -5.28 0.87
C LEU A 64 0.77 -6.44 1.78
N ILE A 65 0.95 -6.24 3.08
CA ILE A 65 0.52 -7.17 4.11
C ILE A 65 -0.48 -6.49 5.03
N GLU A 66 -1.49 -7.23 5.46
CA GLU A 66 -2.40 -6.78 6.50
C GLU A 66 -1.76 -7.04 7.86
N ILE A 67 -1.61 -5.98 8.66
CA ILE A 67 -0.96 -6.06 9.98
C ILE A 67 -1.96 -5.90 11.13
N GLY A 68 -3.24 -5.68 10.82
CA GLY A 68 -4.29 -5.49 11.80
C GLY A 68 -5.48 -4.74 11.21
N SER A 69 -6.35 -4.29 12.09
CA SER A 69 -7.57 -3.56 11.72
C SER A 69 -7.75 -2.35 12.63
N LYS A 70 -8.20 -1.24 12.07
CA LYS A 70 -8.54 -0.01 12.79
C LYS A 70 -9.97 0.40 12.46
N LYS A 71 -10.71 0.86 13.46
CA LYS A 71 -12.04 1.42 13.24
C LYS A 71 -11.91 2.76 12.50
N ASP A 72 -12.53 2.86 11.34
CA ASP A 72 -12.60 4.14 10.64
C ASP A 72 -13.50 5.09 11.44
N ALA A 73 -12.98 6.26 11.77
CA ALA A 73 -13.69 7.24 12.59
C ALA A 73 -14.95 7.79 11.90
N ILE A 74 -15.02 7.70 10.57
CA ILE A 74 -16.10 8.29 9.77
C ILE A 74 -17.18 7.25 9.44
N SER A 75 -16.79 6.09 8.91
CA SER A 75 -17.73 5.02 8.56
C SER A 75 -18.16 4.20 9.78
N GLY A 76 -17.41 4.26 10.89
CA GLY A 76 -17.62 3.39 12.06
C GLY A 76 -17.26 1.92 11.82
N CYS A 77 -16.85 1.56 10.60
CA CYS A 77 -16.48 0.20 10.21
C CYS A 77 -15.01 -0.10 10.48
N SER A 78 -14.72 -1.33 10.86
CA SER A 78 -13.33 -1.82 10.97
C SER A 78 -12.72 -1.95 9.57
N THR A 79 -11.57 -1.31 9.37
CA THR A 79 -10.81 -1.35 8.11
C THR A 79 -9.42 -1.91 8.35
N SER A 80 -8.93 -2.70 7.40
CA SER A 80 -7.60 -3.29 7.46
C SER A 80 -6.50 -2.24 7.37
N ILE A 81 -5.52 -2.33 8.27
CA ILE A 81 -4.27 -1.58 8.22
C ILE A 81 -3.29 -2.38 7.37
N LEU A 82 -2.79 -1.76 6.31
CA LEU A 82 -1.89 -2.38 5.34
C LEU A 82 -0.52 -1.72 5.43
N LYS A 83 0.52 -2.55 5.40
CA LYS A 83 1.90 -2.10 5.30
C LYS A 83 2.54 -2.57 4.00
N PRO A 84 3.41 -1.74 3.38
CA PRO A 84 4.32 -2.22 2.35
C PRO A 84 5.24 -3.27 2.97
N THR A 85 5.34 -4.44 2.33
CA THR A 85 6.29 -5.46 2.79
C THR A 85 7.68 -5.13 2.29
N GLU A 86 8.67 -5.24 3.17
CA GLU A 86 10.05 -5.39 2.76
C GLU A 86 10.18 -6.83 2.27
N ARG A 87 10.00 -7.06 0.97
CA ARG A 87 10.19 -8.40 0.41
C ARG A 87 11.68 -8.73 0.58
N ILE A 88 11.99 -9.53 1.60
CA ILE A 88 13.30 -10.17 1.75
C ILE A 88 13.33 -11.24 0.65
N ALA A 89 13.84 -10.85 -0.52
CA ALA A 89 14.21 -11.78 -1.57
C ALA A 89 15.53 -12.46 -1.21
#